data_AF-A0A2G9SJY1-F1
#
_entry.id   AF-A0A2G9SJY1-F1
#
_cell.length_a   1.000
_cell.length_b   1.000
_cell.length_c   1.000
_cell.angle_alpha   90.00
_cell.angle_beta   90.00
_cell.angle_gamma   90.00
#
_symmetry.space_group_name_H-M   'P 1'
#
loop_
_entity.id
_entity.type
_entity.pdbx_description
1 polymer ?
#
loop_
_entity_poly.entity_id
_entity_poly.type
_entity_poly.pdbx_seq_one_letter_code
_entity_poly.pdbx_strand_id
1 'polypeptide(L)'
;MESPITEEEVLGVIKDLRKGSAPGPDGLSIPYYKSFGHILAPHLTSFFNSKTNIMRGTRQGCPLSPLIFAIVIETLAIAVRHNTDIKGVICGDQTHKCGLFADDILLFLTSPLTTLPNLCLMLEKFAKISGLEVNFSKSQALNVSLPPQTISSIKQSFKFKWSDTSICYLGITLTAKTETLYTHNYPPLFKKLEADLVQWSKHELSWLGRINSIKMTLLPRLLYFFRSLPIPIKKENLSEVKSTERKQQTEITLGALDWKCTL
;
A
#
# COMPACT_ATOMS: atom_id res chain seq x y z
N MET A 1 11.25 27.98 18.10
CA MET A 1 11.93 28.25 16.81
C MET A 1 13.35 27.77 16.99
N GLU A 2 13.74 26.70 16.31
CA GLU A 2 15.12 26.21 16.33
C GLU A 2 16.02 27.25 15.67
N SER A 3 17.22 27.47 16.22
CA SER A 3 18.27 28.31 15.64
C SER A 3 18.69 27.77 14.26
N PRO A 4 19.18 28.62 13.35
CA PRO A 4 19.73 28.16 12.08
C PRO A 4 20.88 27.18 12.30
N ILE A 5 20.96 26.17 11.44
CA ILE A 5 21.98 25.12 11.48
C ILE A 5 23.34 25.75 11.15
N THR A 6 24.39 25.38 11.86
CA THR A 6 25.76 25.87 11.64
C THR A 6 26.59 24.90 10.81
N GLU A 7 27.66 25.39 10.17
CA GLU A 7 28.56 24.54 9.40
C GLU A 7 29.30 23.54 10.31
N GLU A 8 29.59 23.93 11.56
CA GLU A 8 30.18 23.05 12.57
C GLU A 8 29.27 21.88 12.94
N GLU A 9 27.96 22.11 13.06
CA GLU A 9 26.97 21.06 13.29
C GLU A 9 26.92 20.07 12.14
N VAL A 10 26.89 20.56 10.89
CA VAL A 10 26.92 19.71 9.69
C VAL A 10 28.20 18.89 9.62
N LEU A 11 29.36 19.50 9.89
CA LEU A 11 30.64 18.79 9.94
C LEU A 11 30.71 17.77 11.08
N GLY A 12 30.13 18.08 12.23
CA GLY A 12 30.00 17.15 13.37
C GLY A 12 29.23 15.90 12.97
N VAL A 13 28.06 16.08 12.35
CA VAL A 13 27.23 14.96 11.87
C VAL A 13 27.96 14.12 10.83
N ILE A 14 28.64 14.74 9.86
CA ILE A 14 29.41 14.01 8.83
C ILE A 14 30.53 13.17 9.47
N LYS A 15 31.20 13.69 10.50
CA LYS A 15 32.24 12.95 11.24
C LYS A 15 31.68 11.75 11.99
N ASP A 16 30.47 11.87 12.52
CA ASP A 16 29.82 10.82 13.31
C ASP A 16 29.17 9.70 12.47
N LEU A 17 29.07 9.87 11.15
CA LEU A 17 28.56 8.82 10.25
C LEU A 17 29.39 7.53 10.37
N ARG A 18 28.73 6.38 10.55
CA ARG A 18 29.44 5.09 10.67
C ARG A 18 29.87 4.61 9.28
N LYS A 19 31.18 4.35 9.10
CA LYS A 19 31.81 3.99 7.80
C LYS A 19 31.23 2.73 7.13
N GLY A 20 30.58 1.84 7.89
CA GLY A 20 29.94 0.61 7.38
C GLY A 20 28.43 0.72 7.12
N SER A 21 27.86 1.92 7.17
CA SER A 21 26.42 2.12 6.86
C SER A 21 26.18 2.07 5.36
N ALA A 22 25.00 1.57 4.96
CA ALA A 22 24.58 1.62 3.58
C ALA A 22 24.55 3.08 3.07
N PRO A 23 24.88 3.32 1.79
CA PRO A 23 24.73 4.64 1.17
C PRO A 23 23.28 5.12 1.28
N GLY A 24 23.11 6.44 1.37
CA GLY A 24 21.79 7.05 1.38
C GLY A 24 21.06 6.87 0.04
N PRO A 25 19.81 7.34 -0.06
CA PRO A 25 19.01 7.28 -1.29
C PRO A 25 19.64 8.04 -2.48
N ASP A 26 20.61 8.91 -2.21
CA ASP A 26 21.47 9.62 -3.16
C ASP A 26 22.58 8.75 -3.77
N GLY A 27 22.83 7.56 -3.21
CA GLY A 27 23.82 6.59 -3.71
C GLY A 27 25.27 6.91 -3.35
N LEU A 28 25.55 8.01 -2.64
CA LEU A 28 26.89 8.37 -2.22
C LEU A 28 27.28 7.62 -0.95
N SER A 29 28.53 7.13 -0.92
CA SER A 29 29.04 6.34 0.20
C SER A 29 29.42 7.22 1.40
N ILE A 30 29.38 6.68 2.61
CA ILE A 30 29.83 7.41 3.82
C ILE A 30 31.29 7.90 3.71
N PRO A 31 32.25 7.14 3.13
CA PRO A 31 33.58 7.66 2.83
C PRO A 31 33.60 8.90 1.95
N TYR A 32 32.68 9.02 0.98
CA TYR A 32 32.54 10.21 0.14
C TYR A 32 32.19 11.42 1.01
N TYR A 33 31.15 11.32 1.83
CA TYR A 33 30.74 12.38 2.75
C TYR A 33 31.86 12.81 3.70
N LYS A 34 32.62 11.85 4.26
CA LYS A 34 33.74 12.18 5.14
C LYS A 34 34.92 12.83 4.41
N SER A 35 35.21 12.42 3.18
CA SER A 35 36.33 12.95 2.39
C SER A 35 36.04 14.36 1.89
N PHE A 36 34.81 14.61 1.45
CA PHE A 36 34.39 15.89 0.87
C PHE A 36 33.59 16.77 1.84
N GLY A 37 33.53 16.42 3.13
CA GLY A 37 32.70 17.10 4.13
C GLY A 37 32.97 18.60 4.23
N HIS A 38 34.24 19.03 4.12
CA HIS A 38 34.63 20.45 4.12
C HIS A 38 34.12 21.22 2.89
N ILE A 39 33.93 20.55 1.75
CA ILE A 39 33.35 21.15 0.53
C ILE A 39 31.82 21.13 0.62
N LEU A 40 31.25 20.05 1.16
CA LEU A 40 29.80 19.86 1.26
C LEU A 40 29.17 20.71 2.36
N ALA A 41 29.85 20.94 3.48
CA ALA A 41 29.26 21.58 4.66
C ALA A 41 28.70 22.99 4.40
N PRO A 42 29.38 23.91 3.68
CA PRO A 42 28.81 25.23 3.38
C PRO A 42 27.54 25.12 2.51
N HIS A 43 27.56 24.22 1.52
CA HIS A 43 26.44 24.00 0.60
C HIS A 43 25.24 23.37 1.31
N LEU A 44 25.49 22.36 2.14
CA LEU A 44 24.46 21.69 2.94
C LEU A 44 23.86 22.63 3.98
N THR A 45 24.69 23.43 4.65
CA THR A 45 24.25 24.43 5.64
C THR A 45 23.38 25.49 4.97
N SER A 46 23.83 26.02 3.83
CA SER A 46 23.01 26.95 3.02
C SER A 46 21.71 26.30 2.56
N PHE A 47 21.73 25.03 2.16
CA PHE A 47 20.53 24.31 1.72
C PHE A 47 19.54 24.11 2.87
N PHE A 48 19.98 23.62 4.04
CA PHE A 48 19.10 23.37 5.17
C PHE A 48 18.57 24.65 5.83
N ASN A 49 19.34 25.73 5.80
CA ASN A 49 18.88 27.04 6.25
C ASN A 49 18.09 27.81 5.21
N SER A 50 18.11 27.38 3.95
CA SER A 50 17.27 27.99 2.93
C SER A 50 15.81 27.77 3.33
N LYS A 51 15.08 28.87 3.56
CA LYS A 51 13.63 28.85 3.67
C LYS A 51 13.06 28.45 2.32
N THR A 52 12.96 27.15 2.09
CA THR A 52 12.13 26.63 1.00
C THR A 52 10.68 26.93 1.39
N ASN A 53 10.05 27.83 0.63
CA ASN A 53 8.67 28.21 0.89
C ASN A 53 7.77 27.09 0.36
N ILE A 54 7.64 26.01 1.13
CA ILE A 54 6.75 24.89 0.81
C ILE A 54 5.32 25.41 0.94
N MET A 55 4.76 25.87 -0.18
CA MET A 55 3.40 26.42 -0.21
C MET A 55 2.33 25.33 -0.30
N ARG A 56 2.71 24.10 -0.71
CA ARG A 56 1.82 22.94 -0.83
C ARG A 56 2.55 21.66 -0.43
N GLY A 57 1.82 20.77 0.25
CA GLY A 57 2.32 19.45 0.67
C GLY A 57 2.86 19.42 2.09
N THR A 58 3.10 18.21 2.59
CA THR A 58 3.61 17.95 3.94
C THR A 58 4.96 17.24 3.83
N ARG A 59 5.88 17.50 4.76
CA ARG A 59 7.21 16.87 4.76
C ARG A 59 7.10 15.35 4.89
N GLN A 60 7.72 14.61 3.98
CA GLN A 60 7.83 13.15 4.09
C GLN A 60 8.71 12.78 5.30
N GLY A 61 8.29 11.77 6.05
CA GLY A 61 8.96 11.37 7.29
C GLY A 61 8.64 12.24 8.52
N CYS A 62 7.84 13.31 8.38
CA CYS A 62 7.31 14.01 9.54
C CYS A 62 6.15 13.19 10.16
N PRO A 63 6.16 12.94 11.49
CA PRO A 63 5.16 12.11 12.15
C PRO A 63 3.74 12.71 12.13
N LEU A 64 3.63 14.03 11.96
CA LEU A 64 2.34 14.73 11.92
C LEU A 64 1.70 14.73 10.52
N SER A 65 2.51 14.61 9.46
CA SER A 65 2.05 14.66 8.07
C SER A 65 0.91 13.66 7.75
N PRO A 66 0.98 12.38 8.17
CA PRO A 66 -0.10 11.42 7.90
C PRO A 66 -1.43 11.83 8.54
N LEU A 67 -1.40 12.41 9.75
CA LEU A 67 -2.60 12.84 10.45
C LEU A 67 -3.25 14.04 9.76
N ILE A 68 -2.46 15.04 9.36
CA ILE A 68 -2.95 16.19 8.60
C ILE A 68 -3.59 15.73 7.30
N PHE A 69 -2.93 14.82 6.59
CA PHE A 69 -3.47 14.25 5.36
C PHE A 69 -4.79 13.50 5.61
N ALA A 70 -4.87 12.69 6.67
CA ALA A 70 -6.08 11.98 7.06
C ALA A 70 -7.25 12.94 7.36
N ILE A 71 -7.00 14.05 8.05
CA ILE A 71 -8.02 15.07 8.32
C ILE A 71 -8.53 15.70 7.02
N VAL A 72 -7.62 16.06 6.10
CA VAL A 72 -8.00 16.67 4.82
C VAL A 72 -8.81 15.68 3.97
N ILE A 73 -8.37 14.43 3.85
CA ILE A 73 -9.08 13.44 3.02
C ILE A 73 -10.42 13.01 3.63
N GLU A 74 -10.56 13.07 4.95
CA GLU A 74 -11.82 12.81 5.62
C GLU A 74 -12.91 13.81 5.23
N THR A 75 -12.55 15.08 4.94
CA THR A 75 -13.53 16.06 4.45
C THR A 75 -14.14 15.65 3.09
N LEU A 76 -13.33 15.04 2.21
CA LEU A 76 -13.82 14.46 0.96
C LEU A 76 -14.72 13.25 1.23
N ALA A 77 -14.33 12.38 2.16
CA ALA A 77 -15.10 11.20 2.54
C ALA A 77 -16.49 11.58 3.06
N ILE A 78 -16.57 12.59 3.95
CA ILE A 78 -17.82 13.16 4.46
C ILE A 78 -18.66 13.72 3.32
N ALA A 79 -18.06 14.52 2.43
CA ALA A 79 -18.78 15.09 1.28
C ALA A 79 -19.40 14.00 0.38
N VAL A 80 -18.64 12.94 0.08
CA VAL A 80 -19.12 11.79 -0.71
C VAL A 80 -20.25 11.06 0.01
N ARG A 81 -20.10 10.79 1.32
CA ARG A 81 -21.11 10.08 2.13
C ARG A 81 -22.43 10.85 2.21
N HIS A 82 -22.39 12.16 2.44
CA HIS A 82 -23.59 12.99 2.61
C HIS A 82 -24.28 13.40 1.31
N ASN A 83 -23.59 13.33 0.16
CA ASN A 83 -24.21 13.72 -1.11
C ASN A 83 -25.24 12.69 -1.59
N THR A 84 -26.50 13.11 -1.70
CA THR A 84 -27.64 12.27 -2.14
C THR A 84 -27.55 11.88 -3.62
N ASP A 85 -26.86 12.69 -4.44
CA ASP A 85 -26.69 12.43 -5.86
C ASP A 85 -25.61 11.38 -6.14
N ILE A 86 -24.79 11.06 -5.14
CA ILE A 86 -23.82 9.96 -5.17
C ILE A 86 -24.46 8.74 -4.53
N LYS A 87 -24.86 7.77 -5.36
CA LYS A 87 -25.48 6.54 -4.88
C LYS A 87 -24.44 5.46 -4.62
N GLY A 88 -24.53 4.84 -3.45
CA GLY A 88 -23.63 3.77 -3.00
C GLY A 88 -24.21 2.38 -3.16
N VAL A 89 -23.50 1.39 -2.63
CA VAL A 89 -23.97 0.01 -2.48
C VAL A 89 -24.61 -0.15 -1.10
N ILE A 90 -25.75 -0.84 -1.04
CA ILE A 90 -26.45 -1.11 0.22
C ILE A 90 -26.04 -2.49 0.73
N CYS A 91 -25.58 -2.57 1.97
CA CYS A 91 -25.28 -3.82 2.66
C CYS A 91 -25.96 -3.81 4.03
N GLY A 92 -26.96 -4.67 4.22
CA GLY A 92 -27.79 -4.63 5.43
C GLY A 92 -28.57 -3.32 5.52
N ASP A 93 -28.42 -2.62 6.64
CA ASP A 93 -29.02 -1.33 6.96
C ASP A 93 -28.13 -0.13 6.57
N GLN A 94 -26.91 -0.37 6.07
CA GLN A 94 -25.94 0.67 5.77
C GLN A 94 -25.71 0.86 4.27
N THR A 95 -25.49 2.11 3.86
CA THR A 95 -25.05 2.47 2.51
C THR A 95 -23.56 2.77 2.50
N HIS A 96 -22.81 2.00 1.73
CA HIS A 96 -21.37 2.18 1.55
C HIS A 96 -21.10 2.92 0.23
N LYS A 97 -20.43 4.07 0.30
CA LYS A 97 -20.06 4.89 -0.88
C LYS A 97 -18.56 4.94 -1.14
N CYS A 98 -17.77 4.94 -0.07
CA CYS A 98 -16.31 5.03 -0.16
C CYS A 98 -15.61 4.31 0.98
N GLY A 99 -14.37 3.88 0.73
CA GLY A 99 -13.38 3.47 1.72
C GLY A 99 -12.06 4.16 1.39
N LEU A 100 -11.35 4.65 2.40
CA LEU A 100 -10.13 5.43 2.22
C LEU A 100 -9.00 4.81 3.03
N PHE A 101 -7.85 4.61 2.38
CA PHE A 101 -6.63 4.20 3.03
C PHE A 101 -5.49 5.06 2.53
N ALA A 102 -5.06 6.03 3.33
CA ALA A 102 -4.15 7.09 2.88
C ALA A 102 -4.65 7.69 1.55
N ASP A 103 -3.81 7.72 0.52
CA ASP A 103 -4.12 8.24 -0.81
C ASP A 103 -4.94 7.29 -1.70
N ASP A 104 -5.08 6.02 -1.29
CA ASP A 104 -5.87 5.03 -2.02
C ASP A 104 -7.36 5.11 -1.63
N ILE A 105 -8.16 5.70 -2.54
CA ILE A 105 -9.61 5.83 -2.40
C ILE A 105 -10.31 4.71 -3.20
N LEU A 106 -11.14 3.93 -2.50
CA LEU A 106 -12.04 2.94 -3.09
C LEU A 106 -13.46 3.49 -3.09
N LEU A 107 -14.15 3.48 -4.24
CA LEU A 107 -15.50 3.98 -4.39
C LEU A 107 -16.46 2.85 -4.77
N PHE A 108 -17.60 2.79 -4.07
CA PHE A 108 -18.67 1.84 -4.31
C PHE A 108 -19.87 2.61 -4.84
N LEU A 109 -20.14 2.47 -6.14
CA LEU A 109 -21.11 3.33 -6.83
C LEU A 109 -22.20 2.51 -7.49
N THR A 110 -23.44 2.99 -7.38
CA THR A 110 -24.60 2.50 -8.12
C THR A 110 -25.14 3.61 -9.03
N SER A 111 -25.92 3.24 -10.06
CA SER A 111 -26.43 4.17 -11.07
C SER A 111 -25.35 5.11 -11.62
N PRO A 112 -24.25 4.58 -12.20
CA PRO A 112 -23.07 5.36 -12.61
C PRO A 112 -23.37 6.52 -13.57
N LEU A 113 -24.40 6.42 -14.42
CA LEU A 113 -24.77 7.51 -15.34
C LEU A 113 -25.20 8.79 -14.61
N THR A 114 -25.81 8.66 -13.42
CA THR A 114 -26.18 9.81 -12.58
C THR A 114 -25.09 10.12 -11.54
N THR A 115 -24.44 9.08 -11.01
CA THR A 115 -23.49 9.21 -9.90
C THR A 115 -22.13 9.75 -10.34
N LEU A 116 -21.57 9.28 -11.46
CA LEU A 116 -20.22 9.65 -11.90
C LEU A 116 -20.06 11.13 -12.24
N PRO A 117 -20.99 11.80 -12.96
CA PRO A 117 -20.89 13.23 -13.22
C PRO A 117 -20.81 14.05 -11.91
N ASN A 118 -21.69 13.74 -10.95
CA ASN A 118 -21.75 14.43 -9.66
C ASN A 118 -20.50 14.18 -8.82
N LEU A 119 -19.97 12.96 -8.85
CA LEU A 119 -18.71 12.61 -8.21
C LEU A 119 -17.53 13.38 -8.83
N CYS A 120 -17.41 13.42 -10.16
CA CYS A 120 -16.33 14.15 -10.84
C CYS A 120 -16.37 15.65 -10.49
N LEU A 121 -17.56 16.27 -10.53
CA LEU A 121 -17.72 17.67 -10.12
C LEU A 121 -17.31 17.91 -8.66
N MET A 122 -17.62 16.97 -7.76
CA MET A 122 -17.20 17.05 -6.36
C MET A 122 -15.69 16.91 -6.21
N LEU A 123 -15.07 15.97 -6.92
CA LEU A 123 -13.61 15.77 -6.91
C LEU A 123 -12.89 17.01 -7.46
N GLU A 124 -13.39 17.63 -8.52
CA GLU A 124 -12.85 18.87 -9.06
C GLU A 124 -12.95 20.04 -8.06
N LYS A 125 -14.10 20.19 -7.40
CA LYS A 125 -14.28 21.21 -6.34
C LYS A 125 -13.31 20.96 -5.18
N PHE A 126 -13.20 19.71 -4.74
CA PHE A 126 -12.28 19.33 -3.68
C PHE A 126 -10.83 19.62 -4.08
N ALA A 127 -10.42 19.22 -5.28
CA ALA A 127 -9.07 19.46 -5.79
C ALA A 127 -8.72 20.95 -5.85
N LYS A 128 -9.66 21.82 -6.24
CA LYS A 128 -9.46 23.28 -6.24
C LYS A 128 -9.23 23.85 -4.84
N ILE A 129 -9.87 23.27 -3.82
CA ILE A 129 -9.77 23.74 -2.42
C ILE A 129 -8.53 23.16 -1.74
N SER A 130 -8.32 21.85 -1.83
CA SER A 130 -7.28 21.12 -1.09
C SER A 130 -5.94 21.09 -1.82
N GLY A 131 -5.94 21.31 -3.14
CA GLY A 131 -4.78 21.07 -4.00
C GLY A 131 -4.47 19.58 -4.24
N LEU A 132 -5.35 18.67 -3.81
CA LEU A 132 -5.22 17.23 -4.04
C LEU A 132 -5.97 16.82 -5.31
N GLU A 133 -5.22 16.45 -6.34
CA GLU A 133 -5.77 16.04 -7.63
C GLU A 133 -5.83 14.51 -7.76
N VAL A 134 -6.92 14.02 -8.34
CA VAL A 134 -7.08 12.59 -8.62
C VAL A 134 -6.22 12.20 -9.80
N ASN A 135 -5.42 11.15 -9.61
CA ASN A 135 -4.67 10.57 -10.71
C ASN A 135 -5.54 9.62 -11.53
N PHE A 136 -6.23 10.16 -12.53
CA PHE A 136 -7.10 9.37 -13.42
C PHE A 136 -6.35 8.31 -14.23
N SER A 137 -5.05 8.49 -14.50
CA SER A 137 -4.24 7.51 -15.23
C SER A 137 -3.97 6.24 -14.43
N LYS A 138 -3.90 6.36 -13.09
CA LYS A 138 -3.75 5.23 -12.16
C LYS A 138 -5.10 4.67 -11.69
N SER A 139 -6.16 5.46 -11.82
CA SER A 139 -7.51 5.10 -11.38
C SER A 139 -8.09 3.99 -12.26
N GLN A 140 -8.67 2.97 -11.61
CA GLN A 140 -9.28 1.82 -12.27
C GLN A 140 -10.73 1.68 -11.86
N ALA A 141 -11.56 1.18 -12.78
CA ALA A 141 -12.96 0.91 -12.53
C ALA A 141 -13.29 -0.55 -12.87
N LEU A 142 -13.94 -1.24 -11.94
CA LEU A 142 -14.41 -2.62 -12.10
C LEU A 142 -15.91 -2.63 -12.34
N ASN A 143 -16.36 -3.26 -13.42
CA ASN A 143 -17.78 -3.57 -13.57
C ASN A 143 -18.12 -4.84 -12.77
N VAL A 144 -18.99 -4.72 -11.78
CA VAL A 144 -19.43 -5.86 -10.94
C VAL A 144 -20.71 -6.50 -11.48
N SER A 145 -21.70 -5.71 -11.91
CA SER A 145 -23.03 -6.25 -12.25
C SER A 145 -23.80 -5.45 -13.32
N LEU A 146 -23.18 -4.46 -13.98
CA LEU A 146 -23.88 -3.66 -14.98
C LEU A 146 -24.01 -4.41 -16.31
N PRO A 147 -25.15 -4.30 -17.01
CA PRO A 147 -25.34 -4.88 -18.34
C PRO A 147 -24.36 -4.33 -19.39
N PRO A 148 -24.03 -5.12 -20.44
CA PRO A 148 -23.11 -4.72 -21.51
C PRO A 148 -23.47 -3.40 -22.22
N GLN A 149 -24.77 -3.12 -22.41
CA GLN A 149 -25.23 -1.89 -23.06
C GLN A 149 -24.95 -0.65 -22.20
N THR A 150 -25.25 -0.74 -20.90
CA THR A 150 -25.03 0.36 -19.96
C THR A 150 -23.54 0.65 -19.78
N ILE A 151 -22.71 -0.41 -19.60
CA ILE A 151 -21.27 -0.22 -19.42
C ILE A 151 -20.59 0.38 -20.66
N SER A 152 -21.04 0.03 -21.87
CA SER A 152 -20.49 0.59 -23.12
C SER A 152 -20.70 2.10 -23.18
N SER A 153 -21.90 2.56 -22.82
CA SER A 153 -22.25 4.00 -22.78
C SER A 153 -21.40 4.76 -21.74
N ILE A 154 -21.16 4.13 -20.58
CA ILE A 154 -20.34 4.72 -19.51
C ILE A 154 -18.87 4.76 -19.92
N LYS A 155 -18.34 3.69 -20.50
CA LYS A 155 -16.95 3.61 -21.00
C LYS A 155 -16.66 4.70 -22.04
N GLN A 156 -17.64 5.05 -22.86
CA GLN A 156 -17.53 6.16 -23.82
C GLN A 156 -17.52 7.53 -23.14
N SER A 157 -18.33 7.70 -22.09
CA SER A 157 -18.47 8.98 -21.36
C SER A 157 -17.31 9.24 -20.39
N PHE A 158 -16.75 8.19 -19.79
CA PHE A 158 -15.70 8.27 -18.76
C PHE A 158 -14.49 7.43 -19.14
N LYS A 159 -13.38 8.10 -19.41
CA LYS A 159 -12.11 7.50 -19.83
C LYS A 159 -11.27 6.96 -18.65
N PHE A 160 -11.88 6.20 -17.75
CA PHE A 160 -11.14 5.45 -16.74
C PHE A 160 -10.45 4.24 -17.35
N LYS A 161 -9.44 3.69 -16.66
CA LYS A 161 -8.94 2.36 -16.97
C LYS A 161 -9.97 1.32 -16.50
N TRP A 162 -10.84 0.91 -17.41
CA TRP A 162 -11.86 -0.09 -17.13
C TRP A 162 -11.27 -1.50 -17.13
N SER A 163 -11.63 -2.28 -16.13
CA SER A 163 -11.35 -3.71 -16.05
C SER A 163 -12.66 -4.48 -15.96
N ASP A 164 -12.77 -5.53 -16.76
CA ASP A 164 -13.95 -6.41 -16.77
C ASP A 164 -13.78 -7.63 -15.84
N THR A 165 -12.56 -7.88 -15.35
CA THR A 165 -12.24 -9.08 -14.54
C THR A 165 -11.88 -8.73 -13.10
N SER A 166 -10.93 -7.81 -12.90
CA SER A 166 -10.41 -7.50 -11.58
C SER A 166 -9.70 -6.14 -11.48
N ILE A 167 -9.60 -5.62 -10.26
CA ILE A 167 -8.77 -4.45 -9.91
C ILE A 167 -7.90 -4.79 -8.70
N CYS A 168 -6.75 -4.14 -8.57
CA CYS A 168 -5.89 -4.30 -7.40
C CYS A 168 -6.13 -3.16 -6.42
N TYR A 169 -6.35 -3.50 -5.14
CA TYR A 169 -6.52 -2.56 -4.04
C TYR A 169 -5.74 -3.06 -2.82
N LEU A 170 -4.82 -2.25 -2.31
CA LEU A 170 -3.94 -2.59 -1.16
C LEU A 170 -3.23 -3.95 -1.30
N GLY A 171 -2.81 -4.30 -2.51
CA GLY A 171 -2.14 -5.57 -2.80
C GLY A 171 -3.07 -6.79 -2.90
N ILE A 172 -4.39 -6.61 -2.79
CA ILE A 172 -5.41 -7.63 -3.01
C ILE A 172 -6.08 -7.42 -4.36
N THR A 173 -6.25 -8.48 -5.12
CA THR A 173 -6.96 -8.47 -6.41
C THR A 173 -8.45 -8.70 -6.16
N LEU A 174 -9.26 -7.65 -6.28
CA LEU A 174 -10.71 -7.72 -6.21
C LEU A 174 -11.27 -8.12 -7.56
N THR A 175 -12.04 -9.20 -7.62
CA THR A 175 -12.65 -9.71 -8.86
C THR A 175 -14.14 -9.41 -8.92
N ALA A 176 -14.70 -9.27 -10.13
CA ALA A 176 -16.14 -9.05 -10.30
C ALA A 176 -16.98 -10.23 -9.78
N LYS A 177 -16.44 -11.46 -9.87
CA LYS A 177 -17.07 -12.68 -9.36
C LYS A 177 -16.35 -13.19 -8.13
N THR A 178 -17.09 -13.51 -7.08
CA THR A 178 -16.56 -14.03 -5.81
C THR A 178 -15.79 -15.35 -5.98
N GLU A 179 -16.26 -16.22 -6.88
CA GLU A 179 -15.64 -17.54 -7.17
C GLU A 179 -14.18 -17.42 -7.63
N THR A 180 -13.84 -16.31 -8.30
CA THR A 180 -12.51 -16.08 -8.87
C THR A 180 -11.55 -15.40 -7.90
N LEU A 181 -12.00 -14.97 -6.72
CA LEU A 181 -11.15 -14.28 -5.74
C LEU A 181 -9.99 -15.17 -5.26
N TYR A 182 -10.24 -16.47 -5.07
CA TYR A 182 -9.19 -17.38 -4.61
C TYR A 182 -8.07 -17.49 -5.63
N THR A 183 -8.41 -17.79 -6.89
CA THR A 183 -7.46 -18.07 -7.97
C THR A 183 -6.59 -16.87 -8.31
N HIS A 184 -7.10 -15.65 -8.15
CA HIS A 184 -6.37 -14.41 -8.44
C HIS A 184 -5.45 -13.95 -7.29
N ASN A 185 -5.63 -14.47 -6.07
CA ASN A 185 -4.91 -13.99 -4.89
C ASN A 185 -3.98 -15.03 -4.27
N TYR A 186 -4.47 -16.25 -4.01
CA TYR A 186 -3.71 -17.24 -3.25
C TYR A 186 -2.60 -17.92 -4.05
N PRO A 187 -2.82 -18.42 -5.29
CA PRO A 187 -1.73 -18.99 -6.09
C PRO A 187 -0.53 -18.05 -6.32
N PRO A 188 -0.69 -16.76 -6.71
CA PRO A 188 0.45 -15.87 -6.87
C PRO A 188 1.13 -15.55 -5.54
N LEU A 189 0.38 -15.46 -4.43
CA LEU A 189 0.94 -15.34 -3.09
C LEU A 189 1.83 -16.54 -2.77
N PHE A 190 1.32 -17.76 -2.89
CA PHE A 190 2.07 -18.99 -2.59
C PHE A 190 3.32 -19.13 -3.45
N LYS A 191 3.22 -18.84 -4.75
CA LYS A 191 4.39 -18.83 -5.64
C LYS A 191 5.46 -17.83 -5.18
N LYS A 192 5.06 -16.65 -4.71
CA LYS A 192 5.99 -15.66 -4.17
C LYS A 192 6.61 -16.14 -2.84
N LEU A 193 5.83 -16.73 -1.95
CA LEU A 193 6.34 -17.31 -0.69
C LEU A 193 7.32 -18.45 -0.95
N GLU A 194 7.04 -19.32 -1.91
CA GLU A 194 7.95 -20.40 -2.32
C GLU A 194 9.26 -19.84 -2.88
N ALA A 195 9.21 -18.83 -3.74
CA ALA A 195 10.40 -18.17 -4.26
C ALA A 195 11.25 -17.53 -3.14
N ASP A 196 10.60 -16.87 -2.17
CA ASP A 196 11.26 -16.27 -1.01
C ASP A 196 11.93 -17.36 -0.15
N LEU A 197 11.25 -18.49 0.10
CA LEU A 197 11.81 -19.62 0.84
C LEU A 197 13.01 -20.26 0.13
N VAL A 198 12.95 -20.41 -1.20
CA VAL A 198 14.08 -20.91 -2.00
C VAL A 198 15.25 -19.94 -1.92
N GLN A 199 15.00 -18.64 -1.99
CA GLN A 199 16.05 -17.63 -1.84
C GLN A 199 16.68 -17.68 -0.43
N TRP A 200 15.87 -17.80 0.63
CA TRP A 200 16.39 -17.81 2.00
C TRP A 200 17.08 -19.10 2.40
N SER A 201 16.75 -20.22 1.74
CA SER A 201 17.48 -21.47 1.93
C SER A 201 18.98 -21.34 1.61
N LYS A 202 19.35 -20.34 0.79
CA LYS A 202 20.75 -20.02 0.44
C LYS A 202 21.49 -19.27 1.55
N HIS A 203 20.79 -18.72 2.54
CA HIS A 203 21.42 -18.04 3.67
C HIS A 203 21.81 -19.03 4.77
N GLU A 204 23.01 -18.85 5.31
CA GLU A 204 23.52 -19.59 6.45
C GLU A 204 22.89 -19.10 7.76
N LEU A 205 21.59 -19.35 7.91
CA LEU A 205 20.86 -19.08 9.14
C LEU A 205 20.84 -20.33 10.02
N SER A 206 21.02 -20.12 11.33
CA SER A 206 20.76 -21.16 12.32
C SER A 206 19.31 -21.65 12.24
N TRP A 207 19.05 -22.84 12.74
CA TRP A 207 17.71 -23.43 12.74
C TRP A 207 16.65 -22.51 13.38
N LEU A 208 16.99 -21.91 14.54
CA LEU A 208 16.11 -20.97 15.22
C LEU A 208 15.95 -19.67 14.42
N GLY A 209 17.01 -19.21 13.76
CA GLY A 209 16.99 -18.08 12.84
C GLY A 209 16.02 -18.32 11.68
N ARG A 210 16.03 -19.51 11.07
CA ARG A 210 15.11 -19.88 9.98
C ARG A 210 13.64 -19.86 10.43
N ILE A 211 13.35 -20.44 11.59
CA ILE A 211 11.99 -20.43 12.16
C ILE A 211 11.51 -19.01 12.43
N ASN A 212 12.36 -18.17 13.04
CA ASN A 212 12.01 -16.79 13.34
C ASN A 212 11.84 -15.96 12.06
N SER A 213 12.68 -16.16 11.06
CA SER A 213 12.53 -15.52 9.76
C SER A 213 11.19 -15.86 9.13
N ILE A 214 10.80 -17.14 9.10
CA ILE A 214 9.48 -17.57 8.59
C ILE A 214 8.35 -16.90 9.36
N LYS A 215 8.40 -16.95 10.70
CA LYS A 215 7.38 -16.34 11.58
C LYS A 215 7.26 -14.83 11.41
N MET A 216 8.35 -14.12 11.18
CA MET A 216 8.35 -12.66 11.07
C MET A 216 8.00 -12.14 9.67
N THR A 217 8.01 -12.99 8.65
CA THR A 217 7.86 -12.56 7.25
C THR A 217 6.73 -13.25 6.49
N LEU A 218 6.64 -14.59 6.52
CA LEU A 218 5.60 -15.36 5.83
C LEU A 218 4.27 -15.22 6.55
N LEU A 219 4.28 -15.39 7.87
CA LEU A 219 3.06 -15.40 8.66
C LEU A 219 2.29 -14.08 8.56
N PRO A 220 2.89 -12.87 8.69
CA PRO A 220 2.17 -11.62 8.51
C PRO A 220 1.54 -11.47 7.12
N ARG A 221 2.22 -11.94 6.06
CA ARG A 221 1.71 -11.90 4.69
C ARG A 221 0.50 -12.82 4.50
N LEU A 222 0.55 -14.02 5.07
CA LEU A 222 -0.58 -14.94 5.06
C LEU A 222 -1.76 -14.39 5.86
N LEU A 223 -1.50 -13.92 7.09
CA LEU A 223 -2.52 -13.34 7.96
C LEU A 223 -3.22 -12.14 7.30
N TYR A 224 -2.48 -11.29 6.59
CA TYR A 224 -3.06 -10.19 5.83
C TYR A 224 -4.09 -10.67 4.81
N PHE A 225 -3.77 -11.69 4.00
CA PHE A 225 -4.70 -12.24 3.01
C PHE A 225 -5.89 -12.94 3.67
N PHE A 226 -5.65 -13.71 4.73
CA PHE A 226 -6.68 -14.44 5.47
C PHE A 226 -7.70 -13.49 6.11
N ARG A 227 -7.25 -12.33 6.58
CA ARG A 227 -8.12 -11.30 7.17
C ARG A 227 -8.84 -10.47 6.12
N SER A 228 -8.21 -10.22 4.98
CA SER A 228 -8.73 -9.33 3.94
C SER A 228 -9.74 -9.99 3.02
N LEU A 229 -9.63 -11.30 2.78
CA LEU A 229 -10.51 -12.01 1.85
C LEU A 229 -11.55 -12.85 2.61
N PRO A 230 -12.84 -12.75 2.27
CA PRO A 230 -13.90 -13.55 2.88
C PRO A 230 -13.95 -14.97 2.29
N ILE A 231 -12.80 -15.65 2.23
CA ILE A 231 -12.67 -17.00 1.67
C ILE A 231 -12.31 -17.96 2.80
N PRO A 232 -13.18 -18.93 3.13
CA PRO A 232 -12.81 -19.99 4.06
C PRO A 232 -11.75 -20.87 3.41
N ILE A 233 -10.61 -21.02 4.08
CA ILE A 233 -9.50 -21.82 3.58
C ILE A 233 -9.78 -23.29 3.90
N LYS A 234 -9.96 -24.10 2.85
CA LYS A 234 -10.06 -25.55 2.99
C LYS A 234 -8.70 -26.14 3.35
N LYS A 235 -8.68 -27.21 4.17
CA LYS A 235 -7.44 -27.92 4.54
C LYS A 235 -6.66 -28.43 3.32
N GLU A 236 -7.35 -28.78 2.24
CA GLU A 236 -6.77 -29.17 0.95
C GLU A 236 -5.85 -28.09 0.37
N ASN A 237 -6.27 -26.82 0.45
CA ASN A 237 -5.52 -25.67 -0.08
C ASN A 237 -4.24 -25.37 0.72
N LEU A 238 -4.21 -25.76 2.01
CA LEU A 238 -3.02 -25.65 2.85
C LEU A 238 -2.03 -26.81 2.63
N SER A 239 -2.47 -27.89 1.98
CA SER A 239 -1.60 -29.05 1.73
C SER A 239 -0.52 -28.75 0.68
N GLU A 240 -0.78 -27.81 -0.25
CA GLU A 240 0.18 -27.30 -1.23
C GLU A 240 1.33 -26.54 -0.55
N VAL A 241 1.02 -25.69 0.45
CA VAL A 241 2.06 -25.00 1.23
C VAL A 241 2.89 -26.00 2.05
N LYS A 242 2.21 -26.99 2.65
CA LYS A 242 2.86 -28.05 3.44
C LYS A 242 3.74 -29.00 2.61
N SER A 243 3.48 -29.18 1.31
CA SER A 243 4.31 -30.06 0.46
C SER A 243 5.63 -29.38 0.07
N THR A 244 5.62 -28.06 -0.12
CA THR A 244 6.80 -27.24 -0.33
C THR A 244 7.63 -27.06 0.95
N GLU A 245 6.98 -26.86 2.11
CA GLU A 245 7.65 -26.90 3.41
C GLU A 245 8.32 -28.26 3.65
N ARG A 246 7.58 -29.38 3.47
CA ARG A 246 8.11 -30.74 3.68
C ARG A 246 9.34 -31.08 2.84
N LYS A 247 9.48 -30.52 1.63
CA LYS A 247 10.69 -30.70 0.81
C LYS A 247 11.93 -29.99 1.37
N GLN A 248 11.76 -28.96 2.20
CA GLN A 248 12.85 -28.32 2.95
C GLN A 248 13.09 -28.97 4.33
N GLN A 249 12.24 -29.92 4.74
CA GLN A 249 12.06 -30.34 6.13
C GLN A 249 12.28 -31.84 6.39
N THR A 250 13.06 -32.54 5.55
CA THR A 250 13.39 -33.97 5.73
C THR A 250 14.32 -34.26 6.93
N GLU A 251 14.25 -33.46 8.00
CA GLU A 251 14.86 -33.78 9.30
C GLU A 251 14.20 -33.09 10.50
N ILE A 252 12.93 -32.66 10.42
CA ILE A 252 12.26 -31.98 11.54
C ILE A 252 10.99 -32.71 11.95
N THR A 253 11.07 -33.38 13.11
CA THR A 253 9.97 -33.97 13.85
C THR A 253 8.94 -32.90 14.22
N LEU A 254 7.68 -33.18 13.91
CA LEU A 254 6.49 -32.38 14.20
C LEU A 254 6.38 -32.07 15.71
N GLY A 255 6.43 -30.79 16.08
CA GLY A 255 6.21 -30.40 17.47
C GLY A 255 5.76 -28.95 17.74
N ALA A 256 5.71 -28.04 16.76
CA ALA A 256 5.54 -26.60 17.07
C ALA A 256 4.45 -25.84 16.29
N LEU A 257 3.64 -26.51 15.47
CA LEU A 257 2.52 -25.88 14.77
C LEU A 257 1.27 -26.78 14.85
N ASP A 258 0.80 -27.00 16.08
CA ASP A 258 -0.57 -27.47 16.32
C ASP A 258 -1.52 -26.29 16.06
N TRP A 259 -1.91 -26.11 14.79
CA TRP A 259 -3.05 -25.29 14.44
C TRP A 259 -4.33 -25.99 14.89
N LYS A 260 -4.59 -25.97 16.21
CA LYS A 260 -5.95 -26.17 16.71
C LYS A 260 -6.78 -24.98 16.26
N CYS A 261 -7.54 -25.23 15.20
CA CYS A 261 -8.70 -24.44 14.82
C CYS A 261 -9.51 -24.11 16.07
N THR A 262 -9.49 -22.84 16.47
CA THR A 262 -10.53 -22.26 17.32
C THR A 262 -11.01 -21.00 16.61
N LEU A 263 -11.81 -21.23 15.56
CA LEU A 263 -12.90 -20.39 15.07
C LEU A 263 -13.98 -21.36 14.58
#